data_AF-A0A511W034-F1
#
_entry.id   AF-A0A511W034-F1
#
_cell.length_a   1.000
_cell.length_b   1.000
_cell.length_c   1.000
_cell.angle_alpha   90.00
_cell.angle_beta   90.00
_cell.angle_gamma   90.00
#
_symmetry.space_group_name_H-M   'P 1'
#
loop_
_entity.id
_entity.type
_entity.pdbx_description
1 polymer ?
#
loop_
_entity_poly.entity_id
_entity_poly.type
_entity_poly.pdbx_seq_one_letter_code
_entity_poly.pdbx_strand_id
1 'polypeptide(L)'
;MDSGKDYEETNMITDDQTIDEIKNIFKQIEWTPNVQVEMERGEDVFATFFYQLNHGEPERLYEYRFWFEDSGGATIISNNEKEGYGTLNEDAAKELRTIFFNSEEDET
;
A
#
# COMPACT_ATOMS: atom_id res chain seq x y z
N MET A 1 -8.56 9.57 -22.91
CA MET A 1 -7.10 9.75 -22.99
C MET A 1 -6.57 9.23 -21.68
N ASP A 2 -6.09 8.00 -21.73
CA ASP A 2 -5.53 7.27 -20.60
C ASP A 2 -4.12 7.83 -20.39
N SER A 3 -3.95 8.65 -19.36
CA SER A 3 -2.64 9.18 -18.98
C SER A 3 -1.91 8.08 -18.22
N GLY A 4 -1.39 7.10 -18.97
CA GLY A 4 -0.52 6.07 -18.48
C GLY A 4 0.68 6.71 -17.80
N LYS A 5 0.66 6.74 -16.48
CA LYS A 5 1.89 6.93 -15.70
C LYS A 5 2.72 5.68 -15.99
N ASP A 6 3.87 5.86 -16.63
CA ASP A 6 4.86 4.81 -16.79
C ASP A 6 5.44 4.52 -15.41
N TYR A 7 4.80 3.62 -14.67
CA TYR A 7 5.37 3.08 -13.45
C TYR A 7 6.58 2.24 -13.87
N GLU A 8 7.77 2.65 -13.42
CA GLU A 8 8.97 1.82 -13.46
C GLU A 8 8.61 0.48 -12.79
N GLU A 9 8.66 -0.60 -13.56
CA GLU A 9 8.53 -2.00 -13.11
C GLU A 9 7.33 -2.30 -12.18
N THR A 10 6.18 -2.62 -12.76
CA THR A 10 5.05 -3.18 -12.00
C THR A 10 5.36 -4.59 -11.51
N ASN A 11 5.55 -4.75 -10.19
CA ASN A 11 5.66 -6.06 -9.54
C ASN A 11 4.29 -6.53 -9.00
N MET A 12 4.01 -7.83 -9.09
CA MET A 12 2.80 -8.46 -8.58
C MET A 12 3.12 -9.42 -7.44
N ILE A 13 2.64 -9.10 -6.24
CA ILE A 13 2.78 -9.96 -5.06
C ILE A 13 1.56 -10.89 -5.01
N THR A 14 1.76 -12.18 -5.26
CA THR A 14 0.73 -13.23 -5.12
C THR A 14 1.06 -14.28 -4.07
N ASP A 15 2.23 -14.19 -3.45
CA ASP A 15 2.64 -15.12 -2.40
C ASP A 15 1.80 -14.92 -1.13
N ASP A 16 1.18 -16.00 -0.66
CA ASP A 16 0.24 -15.97 0.47
C ASP A 16 0.92 -15.51 1.77
N GLN A 17 2.19 -15.89 1.99
CA GLN A 17 2.94 -15.50 3.18
C GLN A 17 3.17 -13.99 3.19
N THR A 18 3.67 -13.44 2.09
CA THR A 18 3.92 -12.00 1.91
C THR A 18 2.61 -11.21 2.03
N ILE A 19 1.52 -11.71 1.44
CA ILE A 19 0.20 -11.09 1.56
C ILE A 19 -0.26 -11.06 3.04
N ASP A 20 -0.06 -12.14 3.79
CA ASP A 20 -0.45 -12.20 5.20
C ASP A 20 0.41 -11.29 6.09
N GLU A 21 1.70 -11.13 5.77
CA GLU A 21 2.57 -10.13 6.41
C GLU A 21 2.06 -8.71 6.17
N ILE A 22 1.75 -8.35 4.92
CA ILE A 22 1.17 -7.03 4.59
C ILE A 22 -0.17 -6.83 5.32
N LYS A 23 -1.06 -7.82 5.37
CA LYS A 23 -2.32 -7.74 6.12
C LYS A 23 -2.08 -7.48 7.62
N ASN A 24 -1.06 -8.09 8.21
CA ASN A 24 -0.73 -7.91 9.61
C ASN A 24 -0.20 -6.51 9.89
N ILE A 25 0.62 -5.97 8.99
CA ILE A 25 1.07 -4.57 9.05
C ILE A 25 -0.13 -3.62 8.91
N PHE A 26 -1.06 -3.88 7.99
CA PHE A 26 -2.21 -3.00 7.75
C PHE A 26 -3.14 -2.87 8.96
N LYS A 27 -3.19 -3.88 9.85
CA LYS A 27 -3.92 -3.80 11.12
C LYS A 27 -3.34 -2.75 12.09
N GLN A 28 -2.09 -2.34 11.88
CA GLN A 28 -1.40 -1.36 12.71
C GLN A 28 -1.54 0.07 12.15
N ILE A 29 -2.15 0.24 10.98
CA ILE A 29 -2.38 1.57 10.41
C ILE A 29 -3.47 2.29 11.21
N GLU A 30 -3.15 3.50 11.65
CA GLU A 30 -4.10 4.39 12.29
C GLU A 30 -4.83 5.22 11.22
N TRP A 31 -6.05 4.79 10.87
CA TRP A 31 -6.85 5.44 9.83
C TRP A 31 -7.67 6.63 10.36
N THR A 32 -7.66 7.71 9.59
CA THR A 32 -8.51 8.89 9.77
C THR A 32 -9.30 9.13 8.47
N PRO A 33 -10.56 8.65 8.40
CA PRO A 33 -11.37 8.75 7.18
C PRO A 33 -11.79 10.18 6.88
N ASN A 34 -12.15 10.43 5.61
CA ASN A 34 -12.61 11.73 5.09
C ASN A 34 -11.57 12.87 5.19
N VAL A 35 -10.29 12.53 5.35
CA VAL A 35 -9.18 13.49 5.27
C VAL A 35 -8.65 13.50 3.85
N GLN A 36 -8.69 14.67 3.21
CA GLN A 36 -7.98 14.92 1.96
C GLN A 36 -6.67 15.63 2.27
N VAL A 37 -5.57 14.98 1.92
CA VAL A 37 -4.22 15.54 2.02
C VAL A 37 -3.58 15.52 0.64
N GLU A 38 -2.84 16.59 0.34
CA GLU A 38 -1.99 16.69 -0.83
C GLU A 38 -0.55 16.67 -0.35
N MET A 39 0.22 15.68 -0.80
CA MET A 39 1.61 15.50 -0.38
C MET A 39 2.54 16.34 -1.25
N GLU A 40 3.52 17.01 -0.63
CA GLU A 40 4.44 17.93 -1.32
C GLU A 40 5.35 17.22 -2.34
N ARG A 41 5.59 15.91 -2.16
CA ARG A 41 6.39 15.07 -3.06
C ARG A 41 5.58 13.87 -3.57
N GLY A 42 6.02 13.29 -4.68
CA GLY A 42 5.45 12.05 -5.22
C GLY A 42 5.54 10.87 -4.24
N GLU A 43 4.61 9.94 -4.38
CA GLU A 43 4.57 8.68 -3.62
C GLU A 43 5.83 7.83 -3.85
N ASP A 44 6.28 7.12 -2.81
CA ASP A 44 7.37 6.13 -2.93
C ASP A 44 6.86 4.83 -3.54
N VAL A 45 5.62 4.45 -3.21
CA VAL A 45 4.95 3.26 -3.72
C VAL A 45 3.51 3.61 -4.07
N PHE A 46 3.09 3.19 -5.27
CA PHE A 46 1.69 3.11 -5.67
C PHE A 46 1.31 1.64 -5.81
N ALA A 47 0.34 1.18 -5.04
CA ALA A 47 -0.09 -0.22 -5.06
C ALA A 47 -1.60 -0.33 -5.24
N THR A 48 -2.02 -1.37 -5.97
CA THR A 48 -3.44 -1.75 -6.09
C THR A 48 -3.66 -3.07 -5.38
N PHE A 49 -4.56 -3.08 -4.42
CA PHE A 49 -4.90 -4.27 -3.63
C PHE A 49 -6.25 -4.85 -4.07
N PHE A 50 -6.27 -6.16 -4.25
CA PHE A 50 -7.45 -6.93 -4.65
C PHE A 50 -8.09 -7.58 -3.42
N TYR A 51 -9.32 -7.20 -3.10
CA TYR A 51 -10.05 -7.70 -1.94
C TYR A 51 -11.27 -8.53 -2.35
N GLN A 52 -11.29 -9.79 -1.90
CA GLN A 52 -12.48 -10.63 -1.92
C GLN A 52 -13.18 -10.54 -0.55
N LEU A 53 -14.19 -9.68 -0.42
CA LEU A 53 -14.85 -9.43 0.88
C LEU A 53 -15.87 -10.51 1.25
N ASN A 54 -16.66 -10.99 0.28
CA ASN A 54 -17.66 -12.04 0.47
C ASN A 54 -17.59 -13.06 -0.66
N HIS A 55 -17.81 -14.34 -0.37
CA HIS A 55 -17.85 -15.37 -1.39
C HIS A 55 -19.03 -15.15 -2.34
N GLY A 56 -18.75 -14.94 -3.63
CA GLY A 56 -19.74 -14.72 -4.69
C GLY A 56 -20.00 -13.25 -5.06
N GLU A 57 -19.36 -12.30 -4.39
CA GLU A 57 -19.33 -10.89 -4.83
C GLU A 57 -18.11 -10.62 -5.72
N PRO A 58 -18.15 -9.63 -6.62
CA PRO A 58 -16.97 -9.22 -7.37
C PRO A 58 -15.86 -8.71 -6.43
N GLU A 59 -14.62 -8.97 -6.81
CA GLU A 59 -13.44 -8.39 -6.16
C GLU A 59 -13.52 -6.85 -6.16
N ARG A 60 -12.96 -6.25 -5.12
CA ARG A 60 -12.81 -4.81 -4.99
C ARG A 60 -11.34 -4.45 -5.13
N LEU A 61 -11.06 -3.41 -5.92
CA LEU A 61 -9.74 -2.85 -6.07
C LEU A 61 -9.68 -1.55 -5.27
N TYR A 62 -8.68 -1.45 -4.40
CA TYR A 62 -8.37 -0.21 -3.70
C TYR A 62 -6.93 0.20 -4.03
N GLU A 63 -6.76 1.49 -4.28
CA GLU A 63 -5.48 2.10 -4.57
C GLU A 63 -4.90 2.68 -3.29
N TYR A 64 -3.63 2.39 -3.05
CA TYR A 64 -2.88 2.88 -1.91
C TYR A 64 -1.63 3.61 -2.40
N ARG A 65 -1.36 4.77 -1.80
CA ARG A 65 -0.16 5.55 -2.02
C ARG A 65 0.60 5.62 -0.71
N PHE A 66 1.90 5.35 -0.74
CA PHE A 66 2.74 5.31 0.44
C PHE A 66 3.86 6.34 0.35
N TRP A 67 4.10 7.01 1.46
CA TRP A 67 5.26 7.86 1.68
C TRP A 67 5.98 7.35 2.94
N PHE A 68 7.16 6.79 2.76
CA PHE A 68 8.06 6.45 3.85
C PHE A 68 8.84 7.69 4.26
N GLU A 69 8.75 8.05 5.52
CA GLU A 69 9.35 9.27 6.05
C GLU A 69 10.77 8.99 6.53
N ASP A 70 11.68 9.97 6.38
CA ASP A 70 13.04 9.89 6.94
C ASP A 70 13.04 9.77 8.47
N SER A 71 11.94 10.21 9.11
CA SER A 71 11.66 10.07 10.54
C SER A 71 11.45 8.61 10.97
N GLY A 72 11.19 7.71 10.02
CA GLY A 72 11.02 6.28 10.21
C GLY A 72 9.60 5.77 9.97
N GLY A 73 8.58 6.61 10.11
CA GLY A 73 7.17 6.23 9.92
C GLY A 73 6.74 6.19 8.45
N ALA A 74 5.45 5.93 8.22
CA ALA A 74 4.85 6.07 6.89
C ALA A 74 3.50 6.76 6.92
N THR A 75 3.25 7.55 5.89
CA THR A 75 1.94 8.12 5.55
C THR A 75 1.33 7.31 4.41
N ILE A 76 0.05 6.96 4.52
CA ILE A 76 -0.69 6.15 3.55
C ILE A 76 -1.96 6.89 3.15
N ILE A 77 -2.24 6.97 1.84
CA ILE A 77 -3.52 7.45 1.33
C ILE A 77 -4.21 6.30 0.60
N SER A 78 -5.47 6.06 0.96
CA SER A 78 -6.31 5.01 0.39
C SER A 78 -7.56 5.60 -0.26
N ASN A 79 -7.96 5.07 -1.41
CA ASN A 79 -9.25 5.43 -2.03
C ASN A 79 -10.45 4.70 -1.40
N ASN A 80 -10.24 3.85 -0.41
CA ASN A 80 -11.30 3.26 0.39
C ASN A 80 -11.92 4.31 1.33
N GLU A 81 -13.23 4.57 1.17
CA GLU A 81 -13.97 5.58 1.94
C GLU A 81 -13.89 5.41 3.47
N LYS A 82 -13.62 4.18 3.95
CA LYS A 82 -13.50 3.89 5.39
C LYS A 82 -12.10 4.16 5.95
N GLU A 83 -11.13 4.42 5.08
CA GLU A 83 -9.71 4.59 5.42
C GLU A 83 -9.26 6.03 5.19
N GLY A 84 -9.11 6.44 3.92
CA GLY A 84 -8.74 7.81 3.54
C GLY A 84 -7.27 8.16 3.79
N TYR A 85 -6.93 8.51 5.03
CA TYR A 85 -5.58 8.89 5.46
C TYR A 85 -5.10 8.00 6.60
N GLY A 86 -3.93 7.40 6.48
CA GLY A 86 -3.36 6.48 7.45
C GLY A 86 -1.95 6.86 7.85
N THR A 87 -1.60 6.61 9.09
CA THR A 87 -0.21 6.68 9.59
C THR A 87 0.22 5.33 10.13
N LEU A 88 1.49 5.01 9.91
CA LEU A 88 2.12 3.77 10.38
C LEU A 88 3.38 4.12 11.17
N ASN A 89 3.60 3.39 12.27
CA ASN A 89 4.77 3.59 13.13
C ASN A 89 6.08 3.14 12.44
N GLU A 90 7.21 3.47 13.05
CA GLU A 90 8.54 3.25 12.48
C GLU A 90 8.84 1.77 12.18
N ASP A 91 8.55 0.87 13.11
CA ASP A 91 8.87 -0.55 12.95
C ASP A 91 8.06 -1.18 11.82
N ALA A 92 6.74 -0.97 11.82
CA ALA A 92 5.85 -1.51 10.79
C ALA A 92 6.07 -0.86 9.41
N ALA A 93 6.45 0.42 9.38
CA ALA A 93 6.80 1.10 8.13
C ALA A 93 8.08 0.53 7.50
N LYS A 94 9.11 0.22 8.30
CA LYS A 94 10.33 -0.42 7.81
C LYS A 94 10.07 -1.82 7.26
N GLU A 95 9.26 -2.61 7.95
CA GLU A 95 8.85 -3.94 7.48
C GLU A 95 8.12 -3.85 6.13
N LEU A 96 7.13 -2.96 6.02
CA LEU A 96 6.38 -2.77 4.78
C LEU A 96 7.27 -2.29 3.63
N ARG A 97 8.17 -1.35 3.92
CA ARG A 97 9.16 -0.85 2.95
C ARG A 97 10.04 -2.00 2.45
N THR A 98 10.45 -2.89 3.35
CA THR A 98 11.28 -4.04 2.99
C THR A 98 10.53 -4.97 2.04
N ILE A 99 9.27 -5.28 2.33
CA ILE A 99 8.42 -6.12 1.47
C ILE A 99 8.30 -5.53 0.05
N PHE A 100 8.03 -4.23 -0.07
CA PHE A 100 7.84 -3.60 -1.38
C PHE A 100 9.12 -3.43 -2.20
N PHE A 101 10.29 -3.30 -1.57
CA PHE A 101 11.55 -3.06 -2.28
C PHE A 101 12.50 -4.27 -2.33
N ASN A 102 12.20 -5.38 -1.64
CA ASN A 102 12.99 -6.62 -1.72
C ASN A 102 12.34 -7.73 -2.58
N SER A 103 11.21 -7.46 -3.22
CA SER A 103 10.50 -8.43 -4.06
C SER A 103 11.19 -8.80 -5.39
N GLU A 104 12.51 -8.63 -5.50
CA GLU A 104 13.32 -8.87 -6.72
C GLU A 104 14.06 -10.23 -6.75
N GLU A 105 14.03 -11.07 -5.70
CA GLU A 105 14.87 -12.28 -5.62
C GLU A 105 14.17 -13.61 -6.00
N ASP A 106 13.28 -13.65 -6.99
CA ASP A 106 12.79 -14.93 -7.55
C ASP A 106 12.90 -14.98 -9.08
N GLU A 107 14.11 -14.73 -9.59
CA GLU A 107 14.56 -15.24 -10.90
C GLU A 107 15.94 -15.92 -10.78
N THR A 108 16.00 -17.13 -10.21
CA THR A 108 17.13 -18.06 -10.44
C THR A 108 16.69 -19.51 -10.59
#